data_AF-A0ABD0MNI2-F1
#
_entry.id   AF-A0ABD0MNI2-F1
#
_cell.length_a   1.000
_cell.length_b   1.000
_cell.length_c   1.000
_cell.angle_alpha   90.00
_cell.angle_beta   90.00
_cell.angle_gamma   90.00
#
_symmetry.space_group_name_H-M   'P 1'
#
loop_
_entity.id
_entity.type
_entity.pdbx_description
1 polymer ?
#
loop_
_entity_poly.entity_id
_entity_poly.type
_entity_poly.pdbx_seq_one_letter_code
_entity_poly.pdbx_strand_id
1 'polypeptide(L)'
;MCLVFSVECVLNRLQQVLETDEVNWRHILSCLSHLLIYHSRTQSCLTDLLSGLLRSAFDAYDVEKMITLFLLARQASLEGPAVFPSYSDWFKLSFGGSSSYHAKSKKSTVFLLKFLSDLVPYEPPQYLKVHVMHPPYIGGKYRSLLQEYVTLAKTRLRDLKVSLEETGIFEVVNGSAGAVE
;
A
#
# COMPACT_ATOMS: atom_id res chain seq x y z
N MET A 1 21.33 7.09 -30.11
CA MET A 1 19.91 7.46 -30.23
C MET A 1 19.26 7.18 -28.89
N CYS A 2 18.88 8.21 -28.13
CA CYS A 2 17.98 8.01 -26.99
C CYS A 2 16.55 7.93 -27.51
N LEU A 3 15.93 6.76 -27.43
CA LEU A 3 14.50 6.62 -27.64
C LEU A 3 13.79 7.25 -26.44
N VAL A 4 13.08 8.35 -26.67
CA VAL A 4 12.18 8.92 -25.67
C VAL A 4 10.94 8.03 -25.65
N PHE A 5 10.90 7.09 -24.72
CA PHE A 5 9.69 6.30 -24.48
C PHE A 5 8.63 7.20 -23.84
N SER A 6 7.37 7.07 -24.28
CA SER A 6 6.26 7.68 -23.54
C SER A 6 6.14 7.01 -22.17
N VAL A 7 5.65 7.76 -21.18
CA VAL A 7 5.40 7.24 -19.82
C VAL A 7 4.48 6.02 -19.85
N GLU A 8 3.48 6.03 -20.74
CA GLU A 8 2.57 4.91 -20.97
C GLU A 8 3.32 3.67 -21.46
N CYS A 9 4.24 3.81 -22.41
CA CYS A 9 5.08 2.69 -22.87
C CYS A 9 5.99 2.15 -21.75
N VAL A 10 6.54 3.02 -20.90
CA VAL A 10 7.38 2.60 -19.77
C VAL A 10 6.54 1.86 -18.74
N LEU A 11 5.35 2.36 -18.39
CA LEU A 11 4.46 1.70 -17.43
C LEU A 11 3.90 0.38 -17.95
N ASN A 12 3.53 0.31 -19.23
CA ASN A 12 3.13 -0.94 -19.86
C ASN A 12 4.27 -1.97 -19.86
N ARG A 13 5.51 -1.52 -20.11
CA ARG A 13 6.68 -2.39 -20.04
C ARG A 13 6.98 -2.83 -18.61
N LEU A 14 6.83 -1.94 -17.63
CA LEU A 14 6.95 -2.28 -16.22
C LEU A 14 5.89 -3.31 -15.81
N GLN A 15 4.64 -3.14 -16.24
CA GLN A 15 3.58 -4.11 -16.00
C GLN A 15 3.93 -5.47 -16.60
N GLN A 16 4.40 -5.51 -17.85
CA GLN A 16 4.81 -6.77 -18.48
C GLN A 16 5.91 -7.48 -17.69
N VAL A 17 6.95 -6.75 -17.27
CA VAL A 17 8.08 -7.29 -16.49
C VAL A 17 7.62 -7.79 -15.12
N LEU A 18 6.69 -7.10 -14.47
CA LEU A 18 6.08 -7.52 -13.20
C LEU A 18 5.25 -8.81 -13.36
N GLU A 19 4.72 -9.08 -14.55
CA GLU A 19 3.90 -10.26 -14.83
C GLU A 19 4.72 -11.47 -15.32
N THR A 20 5.95 -11.28 -15.83
CA THR A 20 6.71 -12.34 -16.51
C THR A 20 8.01 -12.78 -15.85
N ASP A 21 8.63 -11.95 -15.00
CA ASP A 21 10.00 -12.17 -14.55
C ASP A 21 10.16 -12.01 -13.03
N GLU A 22 11.19 -12.64 -12.45
CA GLU A 22 11.66 -12.25 -11.12
C GLU A 22 12.27 -10.84 -11.20
N VAL A 23 11.62 -9.87 -10.54
CA VAL A 23 12.00 -8.47 -10.64
C VAL A 23 12.89 -8.02 -9.49
N ASN A 24 13.84 -7.14 -9.80
CA ASN A 24 14.53 -6.38 -8.78
C ASN A 24 13.62 -5.22 -8.30
N TRP A 25 12.86 -5.48 -7.23
CA TRP A 25 11.91 -4.53 -6.65
C TRP A 25 12.54 -3.16 -6.34
N ARG A 26 13.80 -3.10 -5.92
CA ARG A 26 14.47 -1.82 -5.65
C ARG A 26 14.54 -0.94 -6.90
N HIS A 27 14.88 -1.52 -8.05
CA HIS A 27 14.95 -0.77 -9.31
C HIS A 27 13.57 -0.36 -9.81
N ILE A 28 12.58 -1.25 -9.71
CA ILE A 28 11.20 -0.94 -10.11
C ILE A 28 10.64 0.22 -9.29
N LEU A 29 10.75 0.13 -7.96
CA LEU A 29 10.21 1.13 -7.05
C LEU A 29 10.95 2.47 -7.16
N SER A 30 12.28 2.44 -7.33
CA SER A 30 13.05 3.65 -7.59
C SER A 30 12.65 4.29 -8.92
N CYS A 31 12.48 3.51 -9.99
CA CYS A 31 12.01 4.02 -11.27
C CYS A 31 10.63 4.68 -11.14
N LEU A 32 9.71 4.06 -10.41
CA LEU A 32 8.38 4.60 -10.15
C LEU A 32 8.44 5.99 -9.48
N SER A 33 9.25 6.15 -8.43
CA SER A 33 9.45 7.44 -7.76
C SER A 33 9.90 8.52 -8.73
N HIS A 34 10.90 8.23 -9.56
CA HIS A 34 11.38 9.20 -10.56
C HIS A 34 10.28 9.55 -11.56
N LEU A 35 9.54 8.56 -12.08
CA LEU A 35 8.46 8.81 -13.02
C LEU A 35 7.35 9.68 -12.41
N LEU A 36 7.02 9.48 -11.13
CA LEU A 36 5.98 10.24 -10.44
C LEU A 36 6.37 11.71 -10.26
N ILE A 37 7.63 11.99 -9.94
CA ILE A 37 8.12 13.36 -9.74
C ILE A 37 8.26 14.11 -11.08
N TYR A 38 8.86 13.46 -12.09
CA TYR A 38 9.27 14.14 -13.32
C TYR A 38 8.22 14.12 -14.43
N HIS A 39 7.18 13.28 -14.33
CA HIS A 39 6.15 13.19 -15.36
C HIS A 39 4.73 13.23 -14.77
N SER A 40 3.99 14.30 -15.09
CA SER A 40 2.64 14.55 -14.58
C SER A 40 1.60 13.47 -14.94
N ARG A 41 1.79 12.75 -16.05
CA ARG A 41 0.89 11.64 -16.45
C ARG A 41 1.10 10.35 -15.67
N THR A 42 2.22 10.20 -14.96
CA THR A 42 2.51 8.95 -14.24
C THR A 42 1.46 8.67 -13.17
N GLN A 43 0.97 9.71 -12.49
CA GLN A 43 -0.02 9.56 -11.43
C GLN A 43 -1.34 8.93 -11.92
N SER A 44 -1.87 9.39 -13.06
CA SER A 44 -3.10 8.84 -13.63
C SER A 44 -2.90 7.42 -14.13
N CYS A 45 -1.81 7.17 -14.86
CA CYS A 45 -1.50 5.84 -15.39
C CYS A 45 -1.24 4.83 -14.26
N LEU A 46 -0.57 5.24 -13.18
CA LEU A 46 -0.38 4.41 -12.00
C LEU A 46 -1.73 4.09 -11.33
N THR A 47 -2.62 5.07 -11.22
CA THR A 47 -3.96 4.86 -10.63
C THR A 47 -4.75 3.82 -11.43
N ASP A 48 -4.67 3.87 -12.76
CA ASP A 48 -5.28 2.87 -13.64
C ASP A 48 -4.65 1.48 -13.47
N LEU A 49 -3.32 1.41 -13.38
CA LEU A 49 -2.58 0.17 -13.13
C LEU A 49 -2.97 -0.46 -11.78
N LEU A 50 -3.00 0.32 -10.70
CA LEU A 50 -3.41 -0.15 -9.38
C LEU A 50 -4.86 -0.65 -9.39
N SER A 51 -5.77 0.05 -10.09
CA SER A 51 -7.15 -0.38 -10.25
C SER A 51 -7.27 -1.70 -11.03
N GLY A 52 -6.46 -1.86 -12.08
CA GLY A 52 -6.36 -3.09 -12.87
C GLY A 52 -5.82 -4.27 -12.06
N LEU A 53 -4.73 -4.06 -11.32
CA LEU A 53 -4.14 -5.06 -10.42
C LEU A 53 -5.11 -5.49 -9.34
N LEU A 54 -5.78 -4.53 -8.68
CA LEU A 54 -6.76 -4.82 -7.64
C LEU A 54 -7.91 -5.68 -8.18
N ARG A 55 -8.48 -5.31 -9.33
CA ARG A 55 -9.53 -6.11 -9.98
C ARG A 55 -9.04 -7.53 -10.28
N SER A 56 -7.90 -7.65 -10.97
CA SER A 56 -7.34 -8.94 -11.38
C SER A 56 -6.98 -9.84 -10.18
N ALA A 57 -6.45 -9.24 -9.12
CA ALA A 57 -6.15 -9.94 -7.88
C ALA A 57 -7.40 -10.57 -7.25
N PHE A 58 -8.53 -9.86 -7.23
CA PHE A 58 -9.78 -10.39 -6.68
C PHE A 58 -10.52 -11.35 -7.62
N ASP A 59 -10.36 -11.20 -8.93
CA ASP A 59 -10.93 -12.12 -9.92
C ASP A 59 -10.23 -13.48 -9.88
N ALA A 60 -8.90 -13.48 -9.75
CA ALA A 60 -8.07 -14.69 -9.73
C ALA A 60 -7.70 -15.19 -8.33
N TYR A 61 -7.98 -14.42 -7.27
CA TYR A 61 -7.47 -14.64 -5.91
C TYR A 61 -5.94 -14.72 -5.87
N ASP A 62 -5.29 -13.84 -6.63
CA ASP A 62 -3.85 -13.84 -6.89
C ASP A 62 -3.11 -12.99 -5.85
N VAL A 63 -2.29 -13.66 -5.04
CA VAL A 63 -1.50 -13.05 -3.97
C VAL A 63 -0.35 -12.19 -4.53
N GLU A 64 0.29 -12.59 -5.63
CA GLU A 64 1.41 -11.84 -6.22
C GLU A 64 0.94 -10.49 -6.77
N LYS A 65 -0.27 -10.45 -7.35
CA LYS A 65 -0.90 -9.18 -7.76
C LYS A 65 -1.24 -8.30 -6.56
N MET A 66 -1.65 -8.87 -5.42
CA MET A 66 -1.84 -8.12 -4.18
C MET A 66 -0.52 -7.57 -3.64
N ILE A 67 0.56 -8.35 -3.65
CA ILE A 67 1.90 -7.89 -3.24
C ILE A 67 2.33 -6.72 -4.12
N THR A 68 2.26 -6.88 -5.43
CA THR A 68 2.60 -5.83 -6.41
C THR A 68 1.78 -4.57 -6.18
N LEU A 69 0.46 -4.70 -6.03
CA LEU A 69 -0.46 -3.59 -5.76
C LEU A 69 -0.02 -2.79 -4.52
N PHE A 70 0.24 -3.49 -3.40
CA PHE A 70 0.62 -2.83 -2.15
C PHE A 70 2.01 -2.20 -2.23
N LEU A 71 2.99 -2.84 -2.87
CA LEU A 71 4.33 -2.28 -3.04
C LEU A 71 4.29 -0.98 -3.86
N LEU A 72 3.59 -0.98 -5.00
CA LEU A 72 3.49 0.20 -5.86
C LEU A 72 2.73 1.34 -5.17
N ALA A 73 1.59 1.04 -4.52
CA ALA A 73 0.82 2.04 -3.81
C ALA A 73 1.61 2.67 -2.65
N ARG A 74 2.32 1.86 -1.86
CA ARG A 74 3.17 2.34 -0.76
C ARG A 74 4.28 3.23 -1.28
N GLN A 75 4.98 2.80 -2.34
CA GLN A 75 6.06 3.58 -2.94
C GLN A 75 5.55 4.93 -3.44
N ALA A 76 4.43 4.95 -4.16
CA ALA A 76 3.85 6.18 -4.66
C ALA A 76 3.43 7.12 -3.52
N SER A 77 2.85 6.58 -2.45
CA SER A 77 2.49 7.38 -1.27
C SER A 77 3.67 8.00 -0.52
N LEU A 78 4.91 7.54 -0.75
CA LEU A 78 6.11 8.17 -0.17
C LEU A 78 6.47 9.49 -0.86
N GLU A 79 6.00 9.72 -2.10
CA GLU A 79 6.24 10.98 -2.83
C GLU A 79 5.45 12.17 -2.27
N GLY A 80 4.50 11.90 -1.37
CA GLY A 80 3.70 12.89 -0.68
C GLY A 80 2.40 13.29 -1.40
N PRO A 81 1.45 13.89 -0.67
CA PRO A 81 0.06 14.11 -1.12
C PRO A 81 -0.07 15.06 -2.32
N ALA A 82 0.95 15.86 -2.60
CA ALA A 82 0.99 16.71 -3.80
C ALA A 82 1.21 15.90 -5.09
N VAL A 83 1.79 14.70 -5.00
CA VAL A 83 2.14 13.82 -6.12
C VAL A 83 1.21 12.62 -6.20
N PHE A 84 0.95 11.96 -5.06
CA PHE A 84 0.08 10.79 -4.99
C PHE A 84 -0.63 10.75 -3.62
N PRO A 85 -1.86 10.21 -3.51
CA PRO A 85 -2.56 10.11 -2.23
C PRO A 85 -1.70 9.47 -1.13
N SER A 86 -1.92 9.91 0.11
CA SER A 86 -1.31 9.23 1.26
C SER A 86 -1.73 7.76 1.28
N TYR A 87 -0.90 6.89 1.88
CA TYR A 87 -1.26 5.47 1.95
C TYR A 87 -2.58 5.26 2.69
N SER A 88 -2.86 6.07 3.71
CA SER A 88 -4.13 6.06 4.44
C SER A 88 -5.31 6.35 3.52
N ASP A 89 -5.22 7.38 2.68
CA ASP A 89 -6.30 7.75 1.76
C ASP A 89 -6.45 6.73 0.64
N TRP A 90 -5.35 6.25 0.06
CA TRP A 90 -5.38 5.18 -0.93
C TRP A 90 -6.01 3.90 -0.37
N PHE A 91 -5.65 3.50 0.86
CA PHE A 91 -6.19 2.31 1.51
C PHE A 91 -7.69 2.44 1.78
N LYS A 92 -8.14 3.60 2.28
CA LYS A 92 -9.57 3.90 2.47
C LYS A 92 -10.35 3.87 1.16
N LEU A 93 -9.82 4.48 0.10
CA LEU A 93 -10.46 4.48 -1.21
C LEU A 93 -10.57 3.07 -1.78
N SER A 94 -9.54 2.24 -1.60
CA SER A 94 -9.48 0.89 -2.14
C SER A 94 -10.32 -0.12 -1.35
N PHE A 95 -10.42 0.04 -0.03
CA PHE A 95 -10.97 -0.98 0.86
C PHE A 95 -12.05 -0.49 1.84
N GLY A 96 -12.33 0.82 1.93
CA GLY A 96 -13.27 1.38 2.91
C GLY A 96 -14.74 1.36 2.48
N GLY A 97 -15.04 1.02 1.22
CA GLY A 97 -16.40 1.04 0.67
C GLY A 97 -17.08 -0.33 0.61
N SER A 98 -18.40 -0.36 0.76
CA SER A 98 -19.22 -1.58 0.58
C SER A 98 -19.27 -2.11 -0.85
N SER A 99 -18.94 -1.27 -1.84
CA SER A 99 -18.83 -1.64 -3.25
C SER A 99 -17.47 -2.25 -3.63
N SER A 100 -16.51 -2.28 -2.70
CA SER A 100 -15.16 -2.78 -2.94
C SER A 100 -15.14 -4.29 -3.25
N TYR A 101 -14.11 -4.75 -3.99
CA TYR A 101 -14.02 -6.14 -4.46
C TYR A 101 -14.09 -7.20 -3.35
N HIS A 102 -13.48 -6.93 -2.19
CA HIS A 102 -13.50 -7.85 -1.05
C HIS A 102 -14.88 -8.02 -0.40
N ALA A 103 -15.78 -7.04 -0.54
CA ALA A 103 -17.10 -7.05 0.07
C ALA A 103 -18.13 -7.88 -0.73
N LYS A 104 -17.81 -8.30 -1.96
CA LYS A 104 -18.73 -9.00 -2.87
C LYS A 104 -19.11 -10.42 -2.41
N SER A 105 -18.22 -11.12 -1.72
CA SER A 105 -18.45 -12.52 -1.32
C SER A 105 -17.65 -12.91 -0.07
N LYS A 106 -18.04 -14.02 0.58
CA LYS A 106 -17.25 -14.61 1.68
C LYS A 106 -15.82 -14.89 1.24
N LYS A 107 -15.66 -15.47 0.04
CA LYS A 107 -14.36 -15.88 -0.50
C LYS A 107 -13.45 -14.66 -0.69
N SER A 108 -13.97 -13.56 -1.25
CA SER A 108 -13.23 -12.31 -1.44
C SER A 108 -12.87 -11.63 -0.11
N THR A 109 -13.77 -11.67 0.88
CA THR A 109 -13.47 -11.19 2.23
C THR A 109 -12.35 -12.00 2.89
N VAL A 110 -12.43 -13.33 2.85
CA VAL A 110 -11.42 -14.22 3.42
C VAL A 110 -10.08 -14.04 2.72
N PHE A 111 -10.07 -13.89 1.39
CA PHE A 111 -8.86 -13.63 0.63
C PHE A 111 -8.13 -12.36 1.11
N LEU A 112 -8.84 -11.23 1.23
CA LEU A 112 -8.25 -9.99 1.71
C LEU A 112 -7.72 -10.13 3.15
N LEU A 113 -8.55 -10.64 4.06
CA LEU A 113 -8.17 -10.73 5.47
C LEU A 113 -7.02 -11.71 5.70
N LYS A 114 -6.97 -12.81 4.93
CA LYS A 114 -5.84 -13.72 4.94
C LYS A 114 -4.57 -13.03 4.45
N PHE A 115 -4.64 -12.37 3.29
CA PHE A 115 -3.50 -11.62 2.75
C PHE A 115 -2.95 -10.58 3.74
N LEU A 116 -3.84 -9.78 4.35
CA LEU A 116 -3.43 -8.78 5.34
C LEU A 116 -2.86 -9.42 6.61
N SER A 117 -3.44 -10.53 7.08
CA SER A 117 -2.93 -11.27 8.26
C SER A 117 -1.54 -11.85 8.00
N ASP A 118 -1.33 -12.42 6.82
CA ASP A 118 -0.04 -13.01 6.41
C ASP A 118 1.06 -11.94 6.26
N LEU A 119 0.68 -10.67 6.00
CA LEU A 119 1.60 -9.51 5.97
C LEU A 119 2.07 -9.04 7.34
N VAL A 120 1.25 -9.20 8.40
CA VAL A 120 1.50 -8.58 9.73
C VAL A 120 2.92 -8.78 10.27
N PRO A 121 3.55 -9.96 10.18
CA PRO A 121 4.92 -10.16 10.69
C PRO A 121 5.96 -9.25 10.04
N TYR A 122 5.75 -8.91 8.76
CA TYR A 122 6.70 -8.20 7.89
C TYR A 122 6.35 -6.72 7.72
N GLU A 123 5.14 -6.33 8.12
CA GLU A 123 4.57 -5.02 7.83
C GLU A 123 5.18 -3.92 8.74
N PRO A 124 5.70 -2.82 8.17
CA PRO A 124 6.15 -1.67 8.95
C PRO A 124 5.04 -1.07 9.84
N PRO A 125 5.37 -0.56 11.05
CA PRO A 125 4.38 -0.06 12.00
C PRO A 125 3.43 1.00 11.44
N GLN A 126 3.92 1.92 10.61
CA GLN A 126 3.14 3.01 10.05
C GLN A 126 1.97 2.50 9.17
N TYR A 127 2.14 1.38 8.48
CA TYR A 127 1.10 0.80 7.64
C TYR A 127 0.11 -0.03 8.46
N LEU A 128 0.59 -0.76 9.49
CA LEU A 128 -0.28 -1.43 10.45
C LEU A 128 -1.17 -0.44 11.21
N LYS A 129 -0.66 0.74 11.58
CA LYS A 129 -1.46 1.82 12.18
C LYS A 129 -2.63 2.19 11.28
N VAL A 130 -2.38 2.40 9.99
CA VAL A 130 -3.44 2.71 9.01
C VAL A 130 -4.49 1.60 8.96
N HIS A 131 -4.08 0.34 8.93
CA HIS A 131 -5.01 -0.79 8.90
C HIS A 131 -5.87 -0.89 10.16
N VAL A 132 -5.33 -0.55 11.33
CA VAL A 132 -6.06 -0.55 12.60
C VAL A 132 -7.01 0.64 12.72
N MET A 133 -6.56 1.83 12.30
CA MET A 133 -7.34 3.07 12.38
C MET A 133 -8.42 3.16 11.30
N HIS A 134 -8.16 2.57 10.14
CA HIS A 134 -9.01 2.60 8.96
C HIS A 134 -9.15 1.20 8.37
N PRO A 135 -9.76 0.26 9.13
CA PRO A 135 -9.89 -1.12 8.68
C PRO A 135 -10.74 -1.22 7.40
N PRO A 136 -10.50 -2.25 6.57
CA PRO A 136 -11.34 -2.51 5.41
C PRO A 136 -12.82 -2.69 5.81
N TYR A 137 -13.73 -2.27 4.94
CA TYR A 137 -15.16 -2.43 5.17
C TYR A 137 -15.55 -3.90 5.12
N ILE A 138 -16.09 -4.43 6.21
CA ILE A 138 -16.57 -5.81 6.26
C ILE A 138 -18.02 -5.82 6.73
N GLY A 139 -18.90 -6.42 5.93
CA GLY A 139 -20.30 -6.58 6.27
C GLY A 139 -20.50 -7.36 7.57
N GLY A 140 -21.57 -7.06 8.31
CA GLY A 140 -21.77 -7.55 9.69
C GLY A 140 -21.59 -9.06 9.90
N LYS A 141 -21.99 -9.88 8.92
CA LYS A 141 -21.85 -11.34 8.94
C LYS A 141 -20.41 -11.87 9.04
N TYR A 142 -19.40 -11.07 8.70
CA TYR A 142 -17.99 -11.46 8.74
C TYR A 142 -17.16 -10.58 9.69
N ARG A 143 -17.83 -9.85 10.59
CA ARG A 143 -17.18 -8.91 11.50
C ARG A 143 -16.20 -9.58 12.46
N SER A 144 -16.42 -10.84 12.84
CA SER A 144 -15.49 -11.61 13.68
C SER A 144 -14.12 -11.77 13.01
N LEU A 145 -14.09 -12.11 11.71
CA LEU A 145 -12.85 -12.24 10.94
C LEU A 145 -12.06 -10.93 10.90
N LEU A 146 -12.77 -9.80 10.76
CA LEU A 146 -12.13 -8.49 10.82
C LEU A 146 -11.54 -8.22 12.21
N GLN A 147 -12.26 -8.58 13.28
CA GLN A 147 -11.78 -8.39 14.65
C GLN A 147 -10.55 -9.25 14.95
N GLU A 148 -10.48 -10.48 14.45
CA GLU A 148 -9.29 -11.34 14.54
C GLU A 148 -8.07 -10.66 13.90
N TYR A 149 -8.23 -10.19 12.65
CA TYR A 149 -7.17 -9.47 11.94
C TYR A 149 -6.72 -8.21 12.69
N VAL A 150 -7.67 -7.35 13.10
CA VAL A 150 -7.35 -6.11 13.84
C VAL A 150 -6.65 -6.41 15.16
N THR A 151 -7.03 -7.49 15.85
CA THR A 151 -6.39 -7.93 17.10
C THR A 151 -4.96 -8.39 16.86
N LEU A 152 -4.72 -9.13 15.78
CA LEU A 152 -3.38 -9.54 15.35
C LEU A 152 -2.50 -8.31 15.06
N ALA A 153 -3.00 -7.36 14.26
CA ALA A 153 -2.27 -6.13 13.93
C ALA A 153 -1.97 -5.26 15.17
N LYS A 154 -2.94 -5.10 16.09
CA LYS A 154 -2.73 -4.39 17.37
C LYS A 154 -1.72 -5.10 18.26
N THR A 155 -1.71 -6.43 18.27
CA THR A 155 -0.73 -7.21 19.04
C THR A 155 0.66 -6.98 18.48
N ARG A 156 0.83 -7.04 17.16
CA ARG A 156 2.10 -6.72 16.52
C ARG A 156 2.60 -5.31 16.83
N LEU A 157 1.73 -4.31 16.80
CA LEU A 157 2.09 -2.93 17.17
C LEU A 157 2.56 -2.82 18.63
N ARG A 158 1.91 -3.54 19.57
CA ARG A 158 2.35 -3.62 20.96
C ARG A 158 3.72 -4.29 21.10
N ASP A 159 3.96 -5.38 20.37
CA ASP A 159 5.25 -6.09 20.38
C ASP A 159 6.38 -5.19 19.87
N LEU A 160 6.08 -4.34 18.89
CA LEU A 160 7.00 -3.33 18.35
C LEU A 160 7.12 -2.08 19.24
N LYS A 161 6.40 -2.02 20.37
CA LYS A 161 6.35 -0.89 21.33
C LYS A 161 5.89 0.43 20.70
N VAL A 162 5.00 0.37 19.71
CA VAL A 162 4.48 1.54 19.00
C VAL A 162 3.08 1.87 19.50
N SER A 163 2.87 3.11 19.99
CA SER A 163 1.54 3.60 20.38
C SER A 163 0.68 3.93 19.16
N LEU A 164 -0.65 3.83 19.31
CA LEU A 164 -1.61 4.17 18.25
C LEU A 164 -1.87 5.68 18.14
N GLU A 165 -1.45 6.47 19.12
CA GLU A 165 -1.58 7.93 19.14
C GLU A 165 -0.72 8.57 18.04
N GLU A 166 -1.26 9.62 17.41
CA GLU A 166 -0.65 10.33 16.28
C GLU A 166 0.68 10.95 16.68
N THR A 167 1.78 10.36 16.21
CA THR A 167 3.07 11.04 16.15
C THR A 167 3.04 11.92 14.91
N GLY A 168 2.54 13.15 15.08
CA GLY A 168 2.65 14.21 14.08
C GLY A 168 4.12 14.42 13.70
N ILE A 169 4.38 14.47 12.39
CA ILE A 169 5.72 14.33 11.78
C ILE A 169 6.49 15.66 11.77
N PHE A 170 6.52 16.38 12.89
CA PHE A 170 7.43 17.52 13.07
C PHE A 170 8.03 17.51 14.48
N GLU A 171 8.76 16.45 14.81
CA GLU A 171 9.89 16.60 15.73
C GLU A 171 11.17 16.66 14.89
N VAL A 172 11.52 17.88 14.48
CA VAL A 172 12.90 18.19 14.12
C VAL A 172 13.71 18.04 15.40
N VAL A 173 14.40 16.93 15.55
CA VAL A 173 15.44 16.76 16.57
C VAL A 173 16.59 17.69 16.20
N ASN A 174 16.52 18.94 16.64
CA ASN A 174 17.69 19.78 16.78
C ASN A 174 18.27 19.52 18.16
N GLY A 175 19.35 18.74 18.19
CA GLY A 175 20.05 18.33 19.40
C GLY A 175 20.52 19.53 20.23
N SER A 176 20.05 19.60 21.47
CA SER A 176 20.75 20.29 22.54
C SER A 176 21.90 19.40 23.03
N ALA A 177 23.04 19.46 22.35
CA ALA A 177 24.31 19.07 22.98
C ALA A 177 24.72 20.23 23.88
N GLY A 178 24.74 19.95 25.18
CA GLY A 178 24.93 20.93 26.25
C GLY A 178 26.27 21.66 26.20
N ALA A 179 26.22 22.88 26.72
CA ALA A 179 27.37 23.55 27.28
C ALA A 179 27.88 22.74 28.47
N VAL A 180 29.14 22.29 28.41
CA VAL A 180 30.01 22.13 29.58
C VAL A 180 31.47 22.34 29.11
N GLU A 181 32.16 23.19 29.88
CA GLU A 181 33.55 23.70 29.77
C GLU A 181 33.83 24.87 28.82
#